data_AF-A0A968CYV0-F1
#
_entry.id   AF-A0A968CYV0-F1
#
_cell.length_a   1.000
_cell.length_b   1.000
_cell.length_c   1.000
_cell.angle_alpha   90.00
_cell.angle_beta   90.00
_cell.angle_gamma   90.00
#
_symmetry.space_group_name_H-M   'P 1'
#
loop_
_entity.id
_entity.type
_entity.pdbx_description
1 polymer ?
#
loop_
_entity_poly.entity_id
_entity_poly.type
_entity_poly.pdbx_seq_one_letter_code
_entity_poly.pdbx_strand_id
1 'polypeptide(L)' 'KGGFKIWFEASPEVRARRLAERNDISIKEAIEAIKEKDEKTRRIYYDLYGFKLGEDFSPFNLILDVN' A
#
# COMPACT_ATOMS: atom_id res chain seq x y z
N LYS A 1 -25.63 -0.41 3.60
CA LYS A 1 -25.15 -1.80 3.43
C LYS A 1 -23.63 -1.80 3.57
N GLY A 2 -23.04 -2.79 4.24
CA GLY A 2 -21.58 -2.89 4.39
C GLY A 2 -20.91 -3.24 3.06
N GLY A 3 -19.84 -2.53 2.71
CA GLY A 3 -19.01 -2.86 1.55
C GLY A 3 -18.10 -4.06 1.84
N PHE A 4 -17.73 -4.79 0.80
CA PHE A 4 -16.72 -5.85 0.88
C PHE A 4 -15.34 -5.24 0.62
N LYS A 5 -14.47 -5.28 1.62
CA LYS A 5 -13.14 -4.64 1.60
C LYS A 5 -12.06 -5.67 1.30
N ILE A 6 -11.24 -5.39 0.29
CA ILE A 6 -10.14 -6.25 -0.15
C ILE A 6 -8.83 -5.48 0.02
N TRP A 7 -7.82 -6.13 0.60
CA TRP A 7 -6.46 -5.63 0.65
C TRP A 7 -5.59 -6.39 -0.36
N PHE A 8 -4.82 -5.67 -1.17
CA PHE A 8 -3.85 -6.25 -2.09
C PHE A 8 -2.46 -6.10 -1.51
N GLU A 9 -1.85 -7.22 -1.15
CA GLU A 9 -0.50 -7.28 -0.60
C GLU A 9 0.50 -7.58 -1.71
N ALA A 10 1.57 -6.78 -1.79
CA ALA A 10 2.70 -7.02 -2.67
C ALA A 10 3.95 -6.43 -2.03
N SER A 11 5.06 -7.13 -2.21
CA SER A 11 6.38 -6.74 -1.73
C SER A 11 6.77 -5.34 -2.23
N PRO A 12 7.55 -4.59 -1.43
CA PRO A 12 8.06 -3.28 -1.84
C PRO A 12 8.76 -3.30 -3.20
N GLU A 13 9.51 -4.36 -3.49
CA GLU A 13 10.28 -4.52 -4.73
C GLU A 13 9.36 -4.68 -5.95
N VAL A 14 8.31 -5.50 -5.85
CA VAL A 14 7.32 -5.68 -6.92
C VAL A 14 6.59 -4.35 -7.18
N ARG A 15 6.18 -3.66 -6.12
CA ARG A 15 5.49 -2.37 -6.23
C ARG A 15 6.41 -1.30 -6.85
N ALA A 16 7.68 -1.26 -6.46
CA ALA A 16 8.67 -0.34 -7.01
C ALA A 16 8.94 -0.60 -8.49
N ARG A 17 9.09 -1.86 -8.91
CA ARG A 17 9.23 -2.21 -10.34
C ARG A 17 8.03 -1.74 -11.16
N ARG A 18 6.80 -2.04 -10.72
CA ARG A 18 5.57 -1.60 -11.40
C ARG A 18 5.48 -0.08 -11.49
N LEU A 19 5.88 0.64 -10.44
CA LEU A 19 5.90 2.10 -10.44
C LEU A 19 6.96 2.67 -11.39
N ALA A 20 8.17 2.10 -11.37
CA ALA A 20 9.27 2.47 -12.25
C ALA A 20 8.89 2.29 -13.72
N GLU A 21 8.33 1.13 -14.09
CA GLU A 21 7.85 0.83 -15.44
C GLU A 21 6.73 1.78 -15.88
N ARG A 22 5.76 2.05 -14.99
CA ARG A 22 4.62 2.91 -15.33
C ARG A 22 5.00 4.37 -15.55
N ASN A 23 5.97 4.86 -14.78
CA ASN A 23 6.31 6.29 -14.73
C ASN A 23 7.62 6.63 -15.45
N ASP A 24 8.31 5.64 -16.03
CA ASP A 24 9.63 5.79 -16.66
C ASP A 24 10.66 6.47 -15.74
N ILE A 25 10.77 5.94 -14.51
CA ILE A 25 11.71 6.41 -13.47
C ILE A 25 12.61 5.26 -13.00
N SER A 26 13.70 5.57 -12.31
CA SER A 26 14.56 4.53 -11.75
C SER A 26 13.86 3.77 -10.61
N ILE A 27 14.26 2.50 -10.42
CA ILE A 27 13.76 1.69 -9.29
C ILE A 27 14.07 2.36 -7.95
N LYS A 28 15.22 3.03 -7.82
CA LYS A 28 15.60 3.74 -6.60
C LYS A 28 14.62 4.88 -6.29
N GLU A 29 14.30 5.71 -7.28
CA GLU A 29 13.31 6.78 -7.13
C GLU A 29 11.92 6.21 -6.80
N ALA A 30 11.54 5.10 -7.42
CA ALA A 30 10.27 4.42 -7.14
C ALA A 30 10.18 3.89 -5.69
N ILE A 31 11.28 3.33 -5.14
CA ILE A 31 11.34 2.86 -3.74
C ILE A 31 11.12 4.03 -2.78
N GLU A 32 11.84 5.14 -2.96
CA GLU A 32 11.70 6.32 -2.09
C GLU A 32 10.28 6.91 -2.18
N ALA A 33 9.74 7.03 -3.39
CA ALA A 33 8.38 7.53 -3.60
C ALA A 33 7.32 6.63 -2.94
N ILE A 34 7.48 5.30 -2.99
CA ILE A 34 6.56 4.37 -2.32
C ILE A 34 6.65 4.51 -0.81
N LYS A 35 7.87 4.59 -0.26
CA LYS A 35 8.09 4.71 1.18
C LYS A 35 7.44 5.97 1.74
N GLU A 36 7.68 7.13 1.11
CA GLU A 36 7.08 8.40 1.52
C GLU A 36 5.54 8.33 1.43
N LYS A 37 5.01 7.79 0.32
CA LYS A 37 3.57 7.64 0.13
C LYS A 37 2.94 6.75 1.21
N ASP A 38 3.55 5.60 1.51
CA ASP A 38 3.01 4.64 2.45
C ASP A 38 3.05 5.17 3.88
N GLU A 39 4.11 5.87 4.29
CA GLU A 39 4.18 6.55 5.58
C GLU A 39 3.07 7.60 5.75
N LYS A 40 2.89 8.45 4.74
CA LYS A 40 1.83 9.47 4.75
C LYS A 40 0.44 8.84 4.78
N THR A 41 0.21 7.80 3.97
CA THR A 41 -1.07 7.10 3.90
C THR A 41 -1.39 6.42 5.22
N ARG A 42 -0.42 5.75 5.86
CA ARG A 42 -0.61 5.12 7.17
C ARG A 42 -1.07 6.12 8.24
N ARG A 43 -0.46 7.31 8.28
CA ARG A 43 -0.86 8.38 9.21
C ARG A 43 -2.30 8.84 8.95
N ILE A 44 -2.61 9.19 7.70
CA ILE A 44 -3.95 9.64 7.31
C ILE A 44 -5.02 8.59 7.68
N TYR A 45 -4.76 7.32 7.41
CA TYR A 45 -5.73 6.25 7.71
C TYR A 45 -5.88 6.01 9.21
N TYR A 46 -4.79 6.09 9.97
CA TYR A 46 -4.87 5.99 11.42
C TYR A 46 -5.72 7.12 12.02
N ASP A 47 -5.50 8.36 11.58
CA ASP A 47 -6.24 9.52 12.08
C ASP A 47 -7.73 9.48 11.70
N LEU A 48 -8.07 8.96 10.51
CA LEU A 48 -9.45 8.89 10.02
C LEU A 48 -10.23 7.69 10.54
N TYR A 49 -9.57 6.54 10.71
CA TYR A 49 -10.26 5.26 10.92
C TYR A 49 -9.78 4.50 12.18
N GLY A 50 -8.73 4.97 12.86
CA GLY A 50 -8.26 4.40 14.12
C GLY A 50 -7.48 3.09 14.01
N PHE A 51 -7.06 2.67 12.81
CA PHE A 51 -6.29 1.45 12.59
C PHE A 51 -5.00 1.72 11.80
N LYS A 52 -4.00 0.85 11.96
CA LYS A 52 -2.70 1.00 11.28
C LYS A 52 -2.69 0.30 9.93
N LEU A 53 -2.78 1.07 8.84
CA LEU A 53 -2.77 0.52 7.48
C LEU A 53 -1.50 -0.27 7.19
N GLY A 54 -1.64 -1.51 6.69
CA GLY A 54 -0.54 -2.44 6.40
C GLY A 54 0.03 -3.17 7.62
N GLU A 55 -0.49 -2.92 8.82
CA GLU A 55 -0.14 -3.65 10.06
C GLU A 55 -1.38 -4.31 10.68
N ASP A 56 -2.52 -3.63 10.64
CA ASP A 56 -3.82 -4.13 11.07
C ASP A 56 -4.71 -4.43 9.86
N PHE A 57 -4.95 -5.72 9.63
CA PHE A 57 -5.79 -6.21 8.56
C PHE A 57 -7.22 -6.56 9.00
N SER A 58 -7.54 -6.41 10.30
CA SER A 58 -8.89 -6.69 10.83
C SER A 58 -10.03 -5.91 10.14
N PRO A 59 -9.81 -4.72 9.53
CA PRO A 59 -10.88 -4.03 8.82
C PRO A 59 -11.24 -4.64 7.46
N PHE A 60 -10.43 -5.55 6.91
CA PHE A 60 -10.61 -6.10 5.56
C PHE A 60 -11.26 -7.49 5.60
N ASN A 61 -12.07 -7.80 4.59
CA ASN A 61 -12.74 -9.11 4.46
C ASN A 61 -11.84 -10.15 3.77
N LEU A 62 -10.91 -9.70 2.93
CA LEU A 62 -10.02 -10.56 2.16
C LEU A 62 -8.66 -9.88 1.95
N ILE A 63 -7.60 -10.67 2.13
CA ILE A 63 -6.23 -10.29 1.81
C ILE A 63 -5.83 -11.10 0.58
N LEU A 64 -5.41 -10.43 -0.48
CA LEU A 64 -4.95 -11.05 -1.73
C LEU A 64 -3.46 -10.77 -1.90
N ASP A 65 -2.66 -11.83 -1.94
CA ASP A 65 -1.26 -11.76 -2.33
C ASP A 65 -1.16 -11.61 -3.86
N VAL A 66 -0.51 -10.54 -4.32
CA VAL A 66 -0.28 -10.20 -5.73
C VAL A 66 1.19 -9.89 -6.01
N ASN A 67 2.10 -10.53 -5.27
CA ASN A 67 3.53 -10.57 -5.55
C ASN A 67 3.84 -11.07 -6.97
#